data_AF-A0A7S2KMG5-F1
#
_entry.id   AF-A0A7S2KMG5-F1
#
_cell.length_a   1.000
_cell.length_b   1.000
_cell.length_c   1.000
_cell.angle_alpha   90.00
_cell.angle_beta   90.00
_cell.angle_gamma   90.00
#
_symmetry.space_group_name_H-M   'P 1'
#
loop_
_entity.id
_entity.type
_entity.pdbx_description
1 polymer ?
#
loop_
_entity_poly.entity_id
_entity_poly.type
_entity_poly.pdbx_seq_one_letter_code
_entity_poly.pdbx_strand_id
1 'polypeptide(L)'
;MESVRWNAQACGYPQDVWKVVGGEAAGGVPVQPLDPTVKVDRKSLPRLPVGTLVEGLGLAGDSLRFRRLLGRGPDGGIVCIRRFGGAVLLEPTEERPGIEGVPGSVLCKPVAWGAAGAEELLRDGEVDIVLSSDCVNKPLYGDAWEDLADCMVALSGPRTVVLISVLRRLQDGIDSFLEYLTRRMVVQEAYRKALCGTEVIVYRARRRTR
;
A
#
# COMPACT_ATOMS: atom_id res chain seq x y z
N MET A 1 -4.44 -15.20 -1.45
CA MET A 1 -3.40 -14.71 -0.51
C MET A 1 -2.29 -13.93 -1.22
N GLU A 2 -1.82 -14.33 -2.41
CA GLU A 2 -0.80 -13.55 -3.16
C GLU A 2 -1.24 -12.15 -3.61
N SER A 3 -2.50 -11.98 -4.01
CA SER A 3 -3.06 -10.68 -4.44
C SER A 3 -3.09 -9.64 -3.30
N VAL A 4 -3.31 -10.08 -2.06
CA VAL A 4 -3.25 -9.23 -0.86
C VAL A 4 -1.82 -8.78 -0.61
N ARG A 5 -0.84 -9.70 -0.71
CA ARG A 5 0.60 -9.38 -0.60
C ARG A 5 1.05 -8.35 -1.66
N TRP A 6 0.58 -8.45 -2.90
CA TRP A 6 0.94 -7.48 -3.95
C TRP A 6 0.31 -6.11 -3.78
N ASN A 7 -0.99 -6.03 -3.43
CA ASN A 7 -1.63 -4.74 -3.19
C ASN A 7 -0.97 -3.99 -2.04
N ALA A 8 -0.49 -4.72 -1.05
CA ALA A 8 0.01 -4.13 0.16
C ALA A 8 1.54 -3.87 0.11
N GLN A 9 2.28 -4.51 -0.83
CA GLN A 9 3.60 -4.01 -1.28
C GLN A 9 3.51 -2.62 -1.92
N ALA A 10 2.40 -2.29 -2.60
CA ALA A 10 2.24 -1.02 -3.31
C ALA A 10 1.90 0.17 -2.39
N CYS A 11 1.32 -0.06 -1.20
CA CYS A 11 0.95 1.02 -0.28
C CYS A 11 2.07 1.42 0.70
N GLY A 12 3.26 0.83 0.57
CA GLY A 12 4.38 1.08 1.50
C GLY A 12 4.13 0.58 2.93
N TYR A 13 3.04 -0.16 3.13
CA TYR A 13 2.69 -0.73 4.42
C TYR A 13 3.46 -2.03 4.63
N PRO A 14 3.94 -2.34 5.85
CA PRO A 14 4.72 -3.55 6.10
C PRO A 14 3.88 -4.82 5.86
N GLN A 15 4.43 -5.75 5.06
CA GLN A 15 3.70 -6.95 4.64
C GLN A 15 3.99 -8.18 5.49
N ASP A 16 5.26 -8.43 5.73
CA ASP A 16 5.70 -9.58 6.51
C ASP A 16 6.12 -9.08 7.89
N VAL A 17 5.15 -8.87 8.78
CA VAL A 17 5.41 -8.36 10.13
C VAL A 17 5.70 -9.50 11.10
N TRP A 18 6.76 -9.33 11.89
CA TRP A 18 7.18 -10.25 12.92
C TRP A 18 7.23 -9.56 14.27
N LYS A 19 6.83 -10.29 15.32
CA LYS A 19 6.93 -9.85 16.71
C LYS A 19 8.03 -10.60 17.41
N VAL A 20 8.85 -9.89 18.17
CA VAL A 20 9.80 -10.51 19.08
C VAL A 20 9.05 -11.06 20.29
N VAL A 21 8.99 -12.39 20.41
CA VAL A 21 8.24 -13.10 21.46
C VAL A 21 9.15 -13.78 22.50
N GLY A 22 10.46 -13.89 22.19
CA GLY A 22 11.43 -14.59 23.04
C GLY A 22 12.69 -13.79 23.34
N GLY A 23 13.54 -14.36 24.19
CA GLY A 23 14.83 -13.77 24.56
C GLY A 23 14.80 -12.81 25.76
N GLU A 24 13.68 -12.70 26.47
CA GLU A 24 13.52 -11.78 27.62
C GLU A 24 14.60 -11.97 28.70
N ALA A 25 14.87 -13.22 29.10
CA ALA A 25 15.91 -13.54 30.09
C ALA A 25 17.33 -13.08 29.68
N ALA A 26 17.56 -12.82 28.39
CA ALA A 26 18.82 -12.31 27.85
C ALA A 26 18.74 -10.83 27.42
N GLY A 27 17.67 -10.11 27.80
CA GLY A 27 17.45 -8.72 27.42
C GLY A 27 17.01 -8.52 25.97
N GLY A 28 16.50 -9.56 25.31
CA GLY A 28 16.02 -9.53 23.93
C GLY A 28 16.86 -10.37 22.95
N VAL A 29 16.50 -10.28 21.66
CA VAL A 29 17.12 -11.03 20.57
C VAL A 29 18.33 -10.28 20.00
N PRO A 30 19.53 -10.87 19.96
CA PRO A 30 20.71 -10.21 19.42
C PRO A 30 20.60 -9.98 17.90
N VAL A 31 20.94 -8.78 17.46
CA VAL A 31 20.91 -8.36 16.07
C VAL A 31 22.32 -8.43 15.49
N GLN A 32 22.50 -9.25 14.45
CA GLN A 32 23.73 -9.33 13.68
C GLN A 32 23.77 -8.18 12.63
N PRO A 33 24.97 -7.66 12.33
CA PRO A 33 25.13 -6.67 11.27
C PRO A 33 24.76 -7.26 9.90
N LEU A 34 24.31 -6.39 8.98
CA LEU A 34 24.01 -6.79 7.60
C LEU A 34 25.25 -7.22 6.82
N ASP A 35 26.41 -6.65 7.16
CA ASP A 35 27.69 -6.99 6.55
C ASP A 35 28.33 -8.16 7.34
N PRO A 36 28.43 -9.36 6.74
CA PRO A 36 28.97 -10.55 7.41
C PRO A 36 30.49 -10.45 7.66
N THR A 37 31.19 -9.48 7.06
CA THR A 37 32.62 -9.28 7.27
C THR A 37 32.94 -8.58 8.60
N VAL A 38 31.95 -7.92 9.20
CA VAL A 38 32.10 -7.22 10.47
C VAL A 38 32.12 -8.23 11.61
N LYS A 39 33.31 -8.46 12.17
CA LYS A 39 33.48 -9.28 13.37
C LYS A 39 33.01 -8.50 14.60
N VAL A 40 31.94 -8.97 15.24
CA VAL A 40 31.41 -8.39 16.47
C VAL A 40 31.37 -9.46 17.56
N ASP A 41 31.74 -9.08 18.79
CA ASP A 41 31.53 -9.96 19.94
C ASP A 41 30.02 -10.17 20.14
N ARG A 42 29.59 -11.44 20.20
CA ARG A 42 28.19 -11.81 20.40
C ARG A 42 27.60 -11.22 21.69
N LYS A 43 28.43 -11.00 22.72
CA LYS A 43 27.97 -10.40 23.97
C LYS A 43 27.69 -8.91 23.85
N SER A 44 28.34 -8.21 22.91
CA SER A 44 28.18 -6.78 22.69
C SER A 44 27.17 -6.44 21.58
N LEU A 45 26.52 -7.44 20.98
CA LEU A 45 25.52 -7.18 19.94
C LEU A 45 24.32 -6.42 20.53
N PRO A 46 23.83 -5.39 19.83
CA PRO A 46 22.59 -4.73 20.23
C PRO A 46 21.42 -5.72 20.10
N ARG A 47 20.35 -5.50 20.89
CA ARG A 47 19.23 -6.44 21.02
C ARG A 47 17.89 -5.79 20.70
N LEU A 48 16.98 -6.58 20.13
CA LEU A 48 15.57 -6.24 20.05
C LEU A 48 14.85 -6.78 21.29
N PRO A 49 14.24 -5.93 22.12
CA PRO A 49 13.44 -6.37 23.27
C PRO A 49 12.19 -7.14 22.83
N VAL A 50 11.65 -7.97 23.73
CA VAL A 50 10.33 -8.61 23.55
C VAL A 50 9.25 -7.56 23.34
N GLY A 51 8.30 -7.84 22.44
CA GLY A 51 7.23 -6.94 22.02
C GLY A 51 7.58 -6.03 20.83
N THR A 52 8.85 -5.97 20.42
CA THR A 52 9.27 -5.19 19.23
C THR A 52 8.64 -5.76 17.96
N LEU A 53 8.12 -4.89 17.09
CA LEU A 53 7.62 -5.25 15.77
C LEU A 53 8.66 -4.92 14.71
N VAL A 54 8.85 -5.85 13.79
CA VAL A 54 9.80 -5.71 12.67
C VAL A 54 9.17 -6.16 11.36
N GLU A 55 9.60 -5.58 10.26
CA GLU A 55 9.28 -6.03 8.91
C GLU A 55 10.37 -6.98 8.42
N GLY A 56 9.96 -8.14 7.93
CA GLY A 56 10.81 -9.10 7.26
C GLY A 56 11.14 -8.65 5.83
N LEU A 57 12.42 -8.40 5.58
CA LEU A 57 12.95 -8.03 4.27
C LEU A 57 13.48 -9.22 3.48
N GLY A 58 13.70 -10.36 4.14
CA GLY A 58 14.17 -11.59 3.51
C GLY A 58 14.48 -12.68 4.53
N LEU A 59 14.28 -13.94 4.12
CA LEU A 59 14.54 -15.13 4.92
C LEU A 59 15.69 -15.93 4.30
N ALA A 60 16.62 -16.37 5.14
CA ALA A 60 17.71 -17.28 4.80
C ALA A 60 17.80 -18.37 5.88
N GLY A 61 17.06 -19.47 5.68
CA GLY A 61 16.83 -20.47 6.72
C GLY A 61 16.10 -19.86 7.91
N ASP A 62 16.66 -20.00 9.11
CA ASP A 62 16.13 -19.39 10.34
C ASP A 62 16.59 -17.94 10.55
N SER A 63 17.28 -17.33 9.59
CA SER A 63 17.73 -15.93 9.68
C SER A 63 16.77 -15.00 8.95
N LEU A 64 16.27 -13.99 9.66
CA LEU A 64 15.41 -12.93 9.13
C LEU A 64 16.22 -11.64 9.01
N ARG A 65 16.36 -11.14 7.78
CA ARG A 65 16.77 -9.75 7.54
C ARG A 65 15.56 -8.87 7.82
N PHE A 66 15.73 -7.84 8.64
CA PHE A 66 14.59 -7.03 9.07
C PHE A 66 14.87 -5.53 9.06
N ARG A 67 13.78 -4.76 9.11
CA ARG A 67 13.74 -3.34 9.50
C ARG A 67 12.76 -3.17 10.68
N ARG A 68 13.14 -2.39 11.70
CA ARG A 68 12.28 -2.16 12.87
C ARG A 68 11.09 -1.27 12.52
N LEU A 69 9.91 -1.64 13.00
CA LEU A 69 8.65 -0.90 12.81
C LEU A 69 8.21 -0.18 14.09
N LEU A 70 8.22 -0.89 15.21
CA LEU A 70 7.78 -0.37 16.52
C LEU A 70 8.63 -0.98 17.63
N GLY A 71 8.84 -0.24 18.73
CA GLY A 71 9.62 -0.69 19.89
C GLY A 71 11.02 -0.10 19.92
N ARG A 72 11.92 -0.67 20.73
CA ARG A 72 13.30 -0.20 20.93
C ARG A 72 14.30 -1.11 20.22
N GLY A 73 15.56 -0.68 20.14
CA GLY A 73 16.66 -1.44 19.54
C GLY A 73 17.06 -0.96 18.14
N PRO A 74 17.93 -1.71 17.44
CA PRO A 74 18.43 -1.32 16.12
C PRO A 74 17.34 -1.13 15.06
N ASP A 75 17.57 -0.24 14.11
CA ASP A 75 16.64 0.04 12.99
C ASP A 75 16.60 -1.08 11.96
N GLY A 76 17.61 -1.94 11.92
CA GLY A 76 17.66 -3.10 11.04
C GLY A 76 18.85 -4.00 11.32
N GLY A 77 18.87 -5.15 10.66
CA GLY A 77 19.92 -6.15 10.79
C GLY A 77 19.42 -7.54 10.45
N ILE A 78 20.10 -8.56 10.99
CA ILE A 78 19.73 -9.97 10.86
C ILE A 78 19.47 -10.55 12.25
N VAL A 79 18.37 -11.28 12.41
CA VAL A 79 18.03 -12.00 13.65
C VAL A 79 17.69 -13.45 13.35
N CYS A 80 17.91 -14.33 14.32
CA CYS A 80 17.45 -15.72 14.22
C CYS A 80 16.00 -15.82 14.72
N ILE A 81 15.14 -16.48 13.96
CA ILE A 81 13.72 -16.71 14.29
C ILE A 81 13.61 -17.71 15.44
N ARG A 82 14.52 -18.68 15.52
CA ARG A 82 14.59 -19.69 16.57
C ARG A 82 15.99 -19.76 17.16
N ARG A 83 16.08 -20.10 18.44
CA ARG A 83 17.35 -20.43 19.11
C ARG A 83 17.70 -21.90 18.84
N PHE A 84 18.99 -22.21 18.93
CA PHE A 84 19.44 -23.60 19.08
C PHE A 84 18.72 -24.25 20.28
N GLY A 85 18.03 -25.38 20.04
CA GLY A 85 17.12 -26.00 21.02
C GLY A 85 15.63 -25.72 20.80
N GLY A 86 15.27 -24.99 19.74
CA GLY A 86 13.89 -24.91 19.23
C GLY A 86 13.03 -23.77 19.79
N ALA A 87 13.51 -23.05 20.81
CA ALA A 87 12.81 -21.92 21.39
C ALA A 87 12.59 -20.82 20.33
N VAL A 88 11.34 -20.37 20.19
CA VAL A 88 10.94 -19.35 19.21
C VAL A 88 11.30 -17.96 19.76
N LEU A 89 11.93 -17.14 18.92
CA LEU A 89 12.37 -15.78 19.24
C LEU A 89 11.51 -14.74 18.52
N LEU A 90 11.10 -15.03 17.28
CA LEU A 90 10.20 -14.20 16.50
C LEU A 90 9.06 -15.05 15.92
N GLU A 91 7.87 -14.47 15.87
CA GLU A 91 6.69 -15.08 15.24
C GLU A 91 6.05 -14.11 14.25
N PRO A 92 5.52 -14.61 13.11
CA PRO A 92 4.67 -13.80 12.24
C PRO A 92 3.47 -13.28 13.03
N THR A 93 3.06 -12.05 12.75
CA THR A 93 1.94 -11.42 13.47
C THR A 93 1.05 -10.59 12.56
N GLU A 94 -0.23 -10.51 12.92
CA GLU A 94 -1.18 -9.56 12.33
C GLU A 94 -1.15 -8.19 13.03
N GLU A 95 -0.38 -8.04 14.10
CA GLU A 95 -0.14 -6.74 14.73
C GLU A 95 0.56 -5.82 13.72
N ARG A 96 0.18 -4.55 13.73
CA ARG A 96 0.74 -3.53 12.85
C ARG A 96 1.15 -2.33 13.68
N PRO A 97 2.24 -1.63 13.33
CA PRO A 97 2.53 -0.34 13.94
C PRO A 97 1.32 0.57 13.75
N GLY A 98 0.95 1.31 14.80
CA GLY A 98 0.07 2.45 14.62
C GLY A 98 0.68 3.39 13.58
N ILE A 99 -0.16 4.07 12.79
CA ILE A 99 0.28 5.14 11.87
C ILE A 99 0.58 6.40 12.72
N GLU A 100 1.36 6.23 13.79
CA GLU A 100 1.71 7.32 14.70
C GLU A 100 2.88 8.10 14.11
N GLY A 101 2.73 9.43 14.00
CA GLY A 101 3.78 10.33 13.52
C GLY A 101 3.82 10.57 12.01
N VAL A 102 3.03 9.85 11.20
CA VAL A 102 2.71 10.29 9.83
C VAL A 102 1.34 10.97 9.90
N PRO A 103 1.28 12.32 9.94
CA PRO A 103 0.01 13.02 10.01
C PRO A 103 -0.83 12.65 8.80
N GLY A 104 -1.98 12.03 9.05
CA GLY A 104 -2.95 11.65 8.04
C GLY A 104 -4.32 11.57 8.69
N SER A 105 -5.34 12.01 7.97
CA SER A 105 -6.73 11.92 8.41
C SER A 105 -7.54 11.24 7.34
N VAL A 106 -8.47 10.39 7.75
CA VAL A 106 -9.49 9.85 6.85
C VAL A 106 -10.80 10.52 7.19
N LEU A 107 -11.43 11.11 6.18
CA LEU A 107 -12.76 11.70 6.27
C LEU A 107 -13.68 10.93 5.33
N CYS A 108 -14.87 10.60 5.80
CA CYS A 108 -15.92 10.01 4.98
C CYS A 108 -16.97 11.09 4.69
N LYS A 109 -17.20 11.38 3.40
CA LYS A 109 -18.23 12.30 2.95
C LYS A 109 -19.05 11.65 1.85
N PRO A 110 -20.39 11.78 1.89
CA PRO A 110 -21.21 11.38 0.75
C PRO A 110 -20.88 12.31 -0.43
N VAL A 111 -20.69 11.71 -1.61
CA VAL A 111 -20.43 12.45 -2.86
C VAL A 111 -21.34 11.86 -3.93
N ALA A 112 -22.29 12.67 -4.41
CA ALA A 112 -22.99 12.35 -5.64
C ALA A 112 -22.01 12.53 -6.81
N TRP A 113 -21.98 11.59 -7.75
CA TRP A 113 -21.20 11.75 -8.98
C TRP A 113 -21.72 12.94 -9.80
N GLY A 114 -20.84 13.53 -10.61
CA GLY A 114 -21.04 14.79 -11.31
C GLY A 114 -20.15 15.93 -10.80
N ALA A 115 -20.03 16.99 -11.61
CA ALA A 115 -19.18 18.13 -11.30
C ALA A 115 -19.58 18.86 -10.00
N ALA A 116 -20.89 19.04 -9.76
CA ALA A 116 -21.38 19.75 -8.56
C ALA A 116 -21.00 19.03 -7.25
N GLY A 117 -21.07 17.69 -7.23
CA GLY A 117 -20.67 16.91 -6.05
C GLY A 117 -19.17 16.95 -5.79
N ALA A 118 -18.36 16.97 -6.85
CA ALA A 118 -16.92 17.17 -6.76
C ALA A 118 -16.56 18.57 -6.22
N GLU A 119 -17.22 19.62 -6.72
CA GLU A 119 -17.00 21.00 -6.28
C GLU A 119 -17.34 21.19 -4.79
N GLU A 120 -18.39 20.52 -4.30
CA GLU A 120 -18.71 20.51 -2.87
C GLU A 120 -17.58 19.88 -2.05
N LEU A 121 -17.01 18.77 -2.52
CA LEU A 121 -15.90 18.09 -1.86
C LEU A 121 -14.64 18.97 -1.82
N LEU A 122 -14.37 19.73 -2.87
CA LEU A 122 -13.20 20.61 -2.97
C LEU A 122 -13.30 21.87 -2.10
N ARG A 123 -14.43 22.15 -1.44
CA ARG A 123 -14.53 23.28 -0.50
C ARG A 123 -13.55 23.19 0.67
N ASP A 124 -13.11 21.98 1.01
CA ASP A 124 -12.09 21.77 2.05
C ASP A 124 -10.65 21.87 1.52
N GLY A 125 -10.46 22.00 0.21
CA GLY A 125 -9.14 22.11 -0.43
C GLY A 125 -9.00 21.29 -1.71
N GLU A 126 -7.90 21.54 -2.43
CA GLU A 126 -7.51 20.75 -3.60
C GLU A 126 -6.96 19.37 -3.19
N VAL A 127 -7.01 18.42 -4.12
CA VAL A 127 -6.46 17.07 -3.93
C VAL A 127 -5.33 16.81 -4.92
N ASP A 128 -4.24 16.20 -4.44
CA ASP A 128 -3.12 15.80 -5.29
C ASP A 128 -3.42 14.51 -6.06
N ILE A 129 -4.24 13.63 -5.47
CA ILE A 129 -4.53 12.30 -6.01
C ILE A 129 -6.03 12.00 -5.89
N VAL A 130 -6.62 11.52 -6.97
CA VAL A 130 -7.96 10.92 -6.99
C VAL A 130 -7.81 9.44 -7.31
N LEU A 131 -8.41 8.57 -6.49
CA LEU A 131 -8.41 7.13 -6.69
C LEU A 131 -9.83 6.66 -7.02
N SER A 132 -9.99 5.90 -8.10
CA SER A 132 -11.25 5.27 -8.49
C SER A 132 -10.99 3.82 -8.87
N SER A 133 -11.65 2.89 -8.18
CA SER A 133 -11.46 1.46 -8.41
C SER A 133 -12.77 0.76 -8.70
N ASP A 134 -12.88 0.22 -9.91
CA ASP A 134 -14.01 -0.58 -10.41
C ASP A 134 -15.37 0.15 -10.33
N CYS A 135 -15.36 1.46 -10.53
CA CYS A 135 -16.57 2.30 -10.53
C CYS A 135 -17.28 2.38 -11.90
N VAL A 136 -16.72 1.76 -12.95
CA VAL A 136 -17.30 1.74 -14.30
C VAL A 136 -17.84 0.33 -14.58
N ASN A 137 -19.16 0.20 -14.60
CA ASN A 137 -19.85 -1.03 -14.93
C ASN A 137 -21.24 -0.70 -15.48
N LYS A 138 -21.34 -0.59 -16.82
CA LYS A 138 -22.59 -0.22 -17.49
C LYS A 138 -23.76 -1.17 -17.20
N PRO A 139 -23.58 -2.51 -17.13
CA PRO A 139 -24.67 -3.41 -16.72
C PRO A 139 -25.26 -3.11 -15.34
N LEU A 140 -24.46 -2.64 -14.38
CA LEU A 140 -24.92 -2.34 -13.03
C LEU A 140 -25.40 -0.89 -12.86
N TYR A 141 -24.72 0.05 -13.51
CA TYR A 141 -24.88 1.49 -13.23
C TYR A 141 -25.41 2.29 -14.43
N GLY A 142 -25.69 1.64 -15.56
CA GLY A 142 -26.10 2.32 -16.78
C GLY A 142 -25.04 3.33 -17.23
N ASP A 143 -25.46 4.55 -17.54
CA ASP A 143 -24.59 5.63 -18.01
C ASP A 143 -24.07 6.55 -16.89
N ALA A 144 -24.17 6.13 -15.61
CA ALA A 144 -23.59 6.88 -14.48
C ALA A 144 -22.06 7.08 -14.58
N TRP A 145 -21.38 6.37 -15.50
CA TRP A 145 -19.97 6.60 -15.80
C TRP A 145 -19.72 8.00 -16.39
N GLU A 146 -20.73 8.65 -17.00
CA GLU A 146 -20.63 10.04 -17.48
C GLU A 146 -20.47 11.01 -16.31
N ASP A 147 -21.35 10.92 -15.32
CA ASP A 147 -21.28 11.71 -14.09
C ASP A 147 -19.98 11.43 -13.31
N LEU A 148 -19.53 10.17 -13.28
CA LEU A 148 -18.25 9.81 -12.69
C LEU A 148 -17.08 10.50 -13.41
N ALA A 149 -17.08 10.51 -14.75
CA ALA A 149 -16.05 11.17 -15.54
C ALA A 149 -16.05 12.69 -15.30
N ASP A 150 -17.22 13.32 -15.25
CA ASP A 150 -17.36 14.75 -14.95
C ASP A 150 -16.90 15.08 -13.52
N CYS A 151 -17.18 14.21 -12.55
CA CYS A 151 -16.64 14.29 -11.19
C CYS A 151 -15.11 14.25 -11.19
N MET A 152 -14.48 13.29 -11.89
CA MET A 152 -13.02 13.21 -11.99
C MET A 152 -12.39 14.45 -12.64
N VAL A 153 -13.02 15.00 -13.67
CA VAL A 153 -12.56 16.23 -14.33
C VAL A 153 -12.64 17.42 -13.38
N ALA A 154 -13.73 17.56 -12.63
CA ALA A 154 -13.93 18.63 -11.65
C ALA A 154 -12.93 18.53 -10.47
N LEU A 155 -12.67 17.32 -9.96
CA LEU A 155 -11.64 17.07 -8.94
C LEU A 155 -10.20 17.34 -9.43
N SER A 156 -9.98 17.42 -10.75
CA SER A 156 -8.65 17.52 -11.33
C SER A 156 -8.17 18.97 -11.46
N GLY A 157 -7.41 19.42 -10.46
CA GLY A 157 -6.61 20.64 -10.52
C GLY A 157 -5.34 20.49 -11.39
N PRO A 158 -4.50 21.54 -11.49
CA PRO A 158 -3.27 21.51 -12.30
C PRO A 158 -2.23 20.47 -11.85
N ARG A 159 -2.26 20.07 -10.57
CA ARG A 159 -1.33 19.10 -9.97
C ARG A 159 -1.93 17.73 -9.73
N THR A 160 -3.25 17.61 -9.86
CA THR A 160 -3.97 16.39 -9.53
C THR A 160 -3.67 15.26 -10.51
N VAL A 161 -3.50 14.05 -9.98
CA VAL A 161 -3.41 12.81 -10.74
C VAL A 161 -4.61 11.93 -10.41
N VAL A 162 -5.32 11.47 -11.43
CA VAL A 162 -6.39 10.49 -11.26
C VAL A 162 -5.84 9.10 -11.60
N LEU A 163 -5.98 8.14 -10.71
CA LEU A 163 -5.69 6.74 -10.95
C LEU A 163 -7.00 5.96 -11.00
N ILE A 164 -7.23 5.30 -12.13
CA ILE A 164 -8.48 4.61 -12.44
C ILE A 164 -8.15 3.13 -12.65
N SER A 165 -8.47 2.28 -11.68
CA SER A 165 -8.39 0.83 -11.86
C SER A 165 -9.72 0.28 -12.32
N VAL A 166 -9.69 -0.57 -13.34
CA VAL A 166 -10.89 -1.22 -13.89
C VAL A 166 -10.65 -2.70 -14.13
N LEU A 167 -11.73 -3.47 -14.03
CA LEU A 167 -11.77 -4.88 -14.42
C LEU A 167 -12.53 -5.00 -15.74
N ARG A 168 -11.89 -5.52 -16.80
CA ARG A 168 -12.57 -5.70 -18.09
C ARG A 168 -13.62 -6.80 -18.00
N ARG A 169 -14.84 -6.51 -18.48
CA ARG A 169 -15.99 -7.43 -18.53
C ARG A 169 -16.69 -7.30 -19.87
N LEU A 170 -17.59 -8.23 -20.17
CA LEU A 170 -18.43 -8.12 -21.36
C LEU A 170 -19.34 -6.88 -21.22
N GLN A 171 -19.25 -5.96 -22.19
CA GLN A 171 -20.07 -4.74 -22.24
C GLN A 171 -19.93 -3.83 -21.00
N ASP A 172 -18.74 -3.78 -20.39
CA ASP A 172 -18.46 -3.00 -19.18
C ASP A 172 -18.67 -1.48 -19.31
N GLY A 173 -18.67 -0.94 -20.53
CA GLY A 173 -18.79 0.49 -20.81
C GLY A 173 -17.48 1.27 -20.64
N ILE A 174 -16.35 0.59 -20.38
CA ILE A 174 -15.05 1.22 -20.12
C ILE A 174 -14.55 1.96 -21.35
N ASP A 175 -14.72 1.40 -22.55
CA ASP A 175 -14.22 2.05 -23.77
C ASP A 175 -14.95 3.39 -24.03
N SER A 176 -16.27 3.44 -23.84
CA SER A 176 -17.05 4.68 -23.94
C SER A 176 -16.67 5.71 -22.86
N PHE A 177 -16.45 5.24 -21.63
CA PHE A 177 -15.95 6.08 -20.54
C PHE A 177 -14.58 6.70 -20.86
N LEU A 178 -13.64 5.90 -21.37
CA LEU A 178 -12.30 6.38 -21.75
C LEU A 178 -12.35 7.35 -22.94
N GLU A 179 -13.19 7.06 -23.94
CA GLU A 179 -13.40 7.97 -25.06
C GLU A 179 -13.93 9.33 -24.58
N TYR A 180 -14.92 9.33 -23.68
CA TYR A 180 -15.46 10.55 -23.10
C TYR A 180 -14.42 11.33 -22.27
N LEU A 181 -13.65 10.61 -21.45
CA LEU A 181 -12.64 11.21 -20.56
C LEU A 181 -11.46 11.81 -21.34
N THR A 182 -10.99 11.15 -22.40
CA THR A 182 -9.85 11.60 -23.23
C THR A 182 -10.10 12.90 -24.00
N ARG A 183 -11.38 13.27 -24.19
CA ARG A 183 -11.77 14.58 -24.74
C ARG A 183 -11.40 15.73 -23.80
N ARG A 184 -11.30 15.48 -22.49
CA ARG A 184 -11.08 16.51 -21.44
C ARG A 184 -9.76 16.34 -20.70
N MET A 185 -9.24 15.12 -20.64
CA MET A 185 -8.02 14.76 -19.91
C MET A 185 -7.03 14.06 -20.84
N VAL A 186 -5.75 14.06 -20.45
CA VAL A 186 -4.75 13.14 -21.00
C VAL A 186 -4.84 11.86 -20.20
N VAL A 187 -5.20 10.75 -20.84
CA VAL A 187 -5.34 9.44 -20.21
C VAL A 187 -4.29 8.50 -20.79
N GLN A 188 -3.59 7.77 -19.93
CA GLN A 188 -2.54 6.82 -20.30
C GLN A 188 -2.75 5.52 -19.53
N GLU A 189 -2.59 4.38 -20.19
CA GLU A 189 -2.47 3.11 -19.49
C GLU A 189 -1.15 3.09 -18.71
N ALA A 190 -1.23 2.91 -17.40
CA ALA A 190 -0.06 2.86 -16.51
C ALA A 190 0.31 1.42 -16.14
N TYR A 191 -0.67 0.52 -16.12
CA TYR A 191 -0.47 -0.88 -15.73
C TYR A 191 -1.56 -1.78 -16.32
N ARG A 192 -1.19 -3.02 -16.63
CA ARG A 192 -2.12 -4.07 -17.05
C ARG A 192 -1.67 -5.41 -16.50
N LYS A 193 -2.62 -6.21 -16.02
CA LYS A 193 -2.37 -7.57 -15.57
C LYS A 193 -3.59 -8.46 -15.68
N ALA A 194 -3.39 -9.68 -16.17
CA ALA A 194 -4.37 -10.74 -16.05
C ALA A 194 -4.33 -11.32 -14.63
N LEU A 195 -5.46 -11.30 -13.93
CA LEU A 195 -5.66 -11.89 -12.62
C LEU A 195 -6.87 -12.83 -12.70
N CYS A 196 -6.65 -14.12 -12.42
CA CYS A 196 -7.71 -15.15 -12.42
C CYS A 196 -8.54 -15.19 -13.72
N GLY A 197 -7.90 -14.98 -14.88
CA GLY A 197 -8.58 -14.99 -16.18
C GLY A 197 -9.31 -13.69 -16.53
N THR A 198 -9.15 -12.63 -15.73
CA THR A 198 -9.72 -11.31 -16.02
C THR A 198 -8.63 -10.25 -16.09
N GLU A 199 -8.77 -9.29 -17.00
CA GLU A 199 -7.80 -8.19 -17.12
C GLU A 199 -8.13 -7.06 -16.14
N VAL A 200 -7.16 -6.72 -15.30
CA VAL A 200 -7.13 -5.48 -14.53
C VAL A 200 -6.22 -4.49 -15.23
N ILE A 201 -6.74 -3.29 -15.47
CA ILE A 201 -6.01 -2.19 -16.10
C ILE A 201 -6.05 -0.98 -15.17
N VAL A 202 -4.92 -0.30 -15.02
CA VAL A 202 -4.84 0.98 -14.31
C VAL A 202 -4.52 2.06 -15.33
N TYR A 203 -5.39 3.06 -15.41
CA TYR A 203 -5.17 4.27 -16.18
C TYR A 203 -4.73 5.39 -15.25
N ARG A 204 -3.82 6.22 -15.75
CA ARG A 204 -3.44 7.49 -15.17
C ARG A 204 -4.02 8.60 -16.03
N ALA A 205 -4.80 9.49 -15.43
CA ALA A 205 -5.35 10.66 -16.09
C ALA A 205 -4.87 11.96 -15.43
N ARG A 206 -4.69 13.00 -16.25
CA ARG A 206 -4.39 14.38 -15.82
C ARG A 206 -5.16 15.37 -16.68
N ARG A 207 -5.53 16.51 -16.12
CA ARG A 207 -6.15 17.60 -16.89
C ARG A 207 -5.17 18.09 -17.96
N ARG A 208 -5.68 18.38 -19.17
CA ARG A 208 -4.87 19.04 -20.20
C ARG A 208 -4.49 20.42 -19.70
N THR A 209 -3.20 20.67 -19.49
CA THR A 209 -2.67 22.03 -19.35
C THR A 209 -2.87 22.72 -20.69
N ARG A 210 -3.57 23.86 -20.69
CA ARG A 210 -3.63 24.74 -21.85
C ARG A 210 -2.25 25.28 -22.20
#